data_AF-A0A4Y8RT31-F1
#
_entry.id   AF-A0A4Y8RT31-F1
#
_cell.length_a   1.000
_cell.length_b   1.000
_cell.length_c   1.000
_cell.angle_alpha   90.00
_cell.angle_beta   90.00
_cell.angle_gamma   90.00
#
_symmetry.space_group_name_H-M   'P 1'
#
loop_
_entity.id
_entity.type
_entity.pdbx_description
1 polymer ?
#
loop_
_entity_poly.entity_id
_entity_poly.type
_entity_poly.pdbx_seq_one_letter_code
_entity_poly.pdbx_strand_id
1 'polypeptide(L)'
;MSLFEENAAILRNMAVAGDELGPPRSVDFSHVFSDQASAEAFARDAEREGFAATVEQVGRDADPWEVKVSKDMVPTCRNITGTERR
;
A
#
# COMPACT_ATOMS: atom_id res chain seq x y z
N MET A 1 -17.75 -3.66 6.10
CA MET A 1 -16.69 -4.68 5.95
C MET A 1 -15.43 -4.04 6.48
N SER A 2 -14.65 -4.75 7.30
CA SER A 2 -13.41 -4.22 7.87
C SER A 2 -12.25 -4.34 6.87
N LEU A 3 -11.22 -3.50 7.01
CA LEU A 3 -9.97 -3.58 6.24
C LEU A 3 -9.40 -5.02 6.19
N PHE A 4 -9.50 -5.73 7.31
CA PHE A 4 -9.06 -7.12 7.43
C PHE A 4 -9.91 -8.07 6.58
N GLU A 5 -11.22 -7.91 6.57
CA GLU A 5 -12.13 -8.74 5.76
C GLU A 5 -11.93 -8.49 4.27
N GLU A 6 -11.70 -7.23 3.89
CA GLU A 6 -11.40 -6.83 2.51
C GLU A 6 -10.08 -7.45 2.02
N ASN A 7 -9.00 -7.29 2.79
CA ASN A 7 -7.70 -7.91 2.50
C ASN A 7 -7.80 -9.44 2.41
N ALA A 8 -8.58 -10.08 3.29
CA ALA A 8 -8.81 -11.51 3.25
C ALA A 8 -9.55 -11.94 1.96
N ALA A 9 -10.54 -11.17 1.51
CA ALA A 9 -11.28 -11.45 0.29
C ALA A 9 -10.38 -11.30 -0.95
N ILE A 10 -9.53 -10.26 -1.02
CA ILE A 10 -8.59 -10.05 -2.12
C ILE A 10 -7.59 -11.20 -2.20
N LEU A 11 -6.94 -11.55 -1.08
CA LEU A 11 -5.97 -12.65 -1.05
C LEU A 11 -6.61 -13.99 -1.41
N ARG A 12 -7.86 -14.22 -0.99
CA ARG A 12 -8.60 -15.41 -1.40
C ARG A 12 -8.82 -15.44 -2.91
N ASN A 13 -9.19 -14.31 -3.52
CA ASN A 13 -9.38 -14.23 -4.97
C ASN A 13 -8.08 -14.46 -5.74
N MET A 14 -6.95 -13.92 -5.26
CA MET A 14 -5.62 -14.17 -5.83
C MET A 14 -5.25 -15.65 -5.77
N ALA A 15 -5.44 -16.30 -4.61
CA ALA A 15 -5.19 -17.73 -4.47
C ALA A 15 -6.07 -18.58 -5.39
N VAL A 16 -7.35 -18.21 -5.56
CA VAL A 16 -8.27 -18.87 -6.51
C VAL A 16 -7.83 -18.66 -7.97
N ALA A 17 -7.24 -17.52 -8.29
CA ALA A 17 -6.66 -17.23 -9.62
C ALA A 17 -5.35 -18.00 -9.89
N GLY A 18 -4.80 -18.68 -8.88
CA GLY A 18 -3.56 -19.47 -8.98
C GLY A 18 -2.30 -18.70 -8.58
N ASP A 19 -2.42 -17.53 -7.95
CA ASP A 19 -1.26 -16.80 -7.42
C ASP A 19 -0.63 -17.54 -6.23
N GLU A 20 0.69 -17.72 -6.28
CA GLU A 20 1.45 -18.22 -5.15
C GLU A 20 1.69 -17.10 -4.12
N LEU A 21 1.00 -17.18 -2.98
CA LEU A 21 1.08 -16.21 -1.88
C LEU A 21 2.11 -16.58 -0.80
N GLY A 22 2.85 -17.68 -0.97
CA GLY A 22 3.83 -18.17 0.00
C GLY A 22 5.15 -17.37 0.01
N PRO A 23 5.75 -17.06 -1.15
CA PRO A 23 6.97 -16.27 -1.21
C PRO A 23 6.75 -14.79 -0.81
N PRO A 24 7.77 -14.12 -0.23
CA PRO A 24 7.77 -12.67 -0.09
C PRO A 24 7.65 -11.99 -1.46
N ARG A 25 6.87 -10.91 -1.51
CA ARG A 25 6.74 -10.05 -2.69
C ARG A 25 6.63 -8.60 -2.27
N SER A 26 6.96 -7.69 -3.17
CA SER A 26 6.68 -6.27 -2.97
C SER A 26 5.16 -6.07 -2.94
N VAL A 27 4.67 -5.47 -1.87
CA VAL A 27 3.30 -5.01 -1.73
C VAL A 27 3.31 -3.49 -1.75
N ASP A 28 2.53 -2.92 -2.66
CA ASP A 28 2.44 -1.48 -2.85
C ASP A 28 1.15 -0.95 -2.19
N PHE A 29 1.28 0.14 -1.46
CA PHE A 29 0.19 0.87 -0.84
C PHE A 29 0.17 2.28 -1.42
N SER A 30 -0.95 2.67 -2.03
CA SER A 30 -1.12 4.02 -2.58
C SER A 30 -1.97 4.88 -1.64
N HIS A 31 -1.52 6.10 -1.37
CA HIS A 31 -2.28 7.11 -0.67
C HIS A 31 -2.30 8.40 -1.48
N VAL A 32 -3.46 9.05 -1.54
CA VAL A 32 -3.62 10.29 -2.31
C VAL A 32 -3.74 11.50 -1.38
N PHE A 33 -3.20 12.63 -1.82
CA PHE A 33 -3.13 13.88 -1.07
C PHE A 33 -3.52 15.07 -1.95
N SER A 34 -4.18 16.05 -1.34
CA SER A 34 -4.56 17.32 -1.98
C SER A 34 -3.37 18.23 -2.25
N ASP A 35 -2.29 18.11 -1.48
CA ASP A 35 -1.10 18.95 -1.59
C ASP A 35 0.20 18.14 -1.61
N GLN A 36 1.21 18.69 -2.29
CA GLN A 36 2.51 18.05 -2.47
C GLN A 36 3.29 17.93 -1.16
N ALA A 37 3.18 18.92 -0.27
CA ALA A 37 3.99 18.98 0.94
C ALA A 37 3.59 17.85 1.91
N SER A 38 2.29 17.58 2.04
CA SER A 38 1.75 16.45 2.80
C SER A 38 2.17 15.11 2.19
N ALA A 39 2.11 14.99 0.85
CA ALA A 39 2.55 13.79 0.14
C ALA A 39 4.04 13.49 0.38
N GLU A 40 4.90 14.51 0.26
CA GLU A 40 6.33 14.38 0.53
C GLU A 40 6.64 14.11 2.01
N ALA A 41 5.89 14.70 2.94
CA ALA A 41 6.04 14.42 4.36
C ALA A 41 5.74 12.96 4.68
N PHE A 42 4.62 12.45 4.17
CA PHE A 42 4.24 11.04 4.31
C PHE A 42 5.27 10.10 3.69
N ALA A 43 5.76 10.39 2.48
CA ALA A 43 6.80 9.60 1.83
C ALA A 43 8.07 9.50 2.68
N ARG A 44 8.54 10.64 3.24
CA ARG A 44 9.71 10.66 4.12
C ARG A 44 9.51 9.89 5.43
N ASP A 45 8.28 9.89 5.97
CA ASP A 45 7.95 9.11 7.16
C ASP A 45 7.98 7.60 6.83
N ALA A 46 7.40 7.20 5.69
CA ALA A 46 7.42 5.82 5.22
C ALA A 46 8.85 5.32 4.93
N GLU A 47 9.70 6.14 4.30
CA GLU A 47 11.11 5.81 4.08
C GLU A 47 11.87 5.57 5.40
N ARG A 48 11.59 6.38 6.43
CA ARG A 48 12.18 6.19 7.77
C ARG A 48 11.73 4.90 8.44
N GLU A 49 10.56 4.38 8.09
CA GLU A 49 10.07 3.08 8.54
C GLU A 49 10.57 1.88 7.69
N GLY A 50 11.39 2.15 6.67
CA GLY A 50 12.00 1.14 5.81
C GLY A 50 11.13 0.73 4.62
N PHE A 51 10.20 1.57 4.19
CA PHE A 51 9.49 1.41 2.92
C PHE A 51 10.27 2.10 1.80
N ALA A 52 10.09 1.64 0.57
CA ALA A 52 10.43 2.46 -0.59
C ALA A 52 9.24 3.37 -0.91
N ALA A 53 9.44 4.66 -1.13
CA ALA A 53 8.34 5.59 -1.43
C ALA A 53 8.59 6.33 -2.74
N THR A 54 7.52 6.54 -3.51
CA THR A 54 7.53 7.42 -4.69
C THR A 54 6.35 8.37 -4.64
N VAL A 55 6.59 9.65 -4.92
CA VAL A 55 5.56 10.69 -4.99
C VAL A 55 5.36 11.07 -6.46
N GLU A 56 4.14 10.98 -6.96
CA GLU A 56 3.79 11.33 -8.33
C GLU A 56 2.53 12.20 -8.39
N GLN A 57 2.50 13.14 -9.33
CA GLN A 57 1.28 13.89 -9.60
C GLN A 57 0.39 13.08 -10.55
N VAL A 58 -0.82 12.77 -10.10
CA VAL A 58 -1.85 12.06 -10.87
C VAL A 58 -2.87 13.07 -11.42
N GLY A 59 -3.47 12.75 -12.57
CA GLY A 59 -4.46 13.61 -13.24
C GLY A 59 -5.84 13.60 -12.58
N ARG A 60 -5.91 13.85 -11.27
CA ARG A 60 -7.15 13.96 -10.50
C ARG A 60 -7.36 15.41 -10.04
N ASP A 61 -8.58 15.92 -10.16
CA ASP A 61 -8.91 17.29 -9.73
C ASP A 61 -8.94 17.43 -8.19
N ALA A 62 -9.37 16.36 -7.51
CA ALA A 62 -9.27 16.22 -6.06
C ALA A 62 -8.17 15.20 -5.75
N ASP A 63 -7.24 15.59 -4.88
CA ASP A 63 -6.09 14.79 -4.48
C ASP A 63 -5.12 14.44 -5.63
N PRO A 64 -4.47 15.45 -6.25
CA PRO A 64 -3.62 15.26 -7.41
C PRO A 64 -2.27 14.61 -7.08
N TRP A 65 -1.94 14.35 -5.82
CA TRP A 65 -0.66 13.75 -5.43
C TRP A 65 -0.89 12.32 -4.96
N GLU A 66 -0.28 11.34 -5.62
CA GLU A 66 -0.26 9.96 -5.17
C GLU A 66 1.12 9.65 -4.58
N VAL A 67 1.13 9.07 -3.38
CA VAL A 67 2.31 8.46 -2.78
C VAL A 67 2.12 6.96 -2.83
N LYS A 68 3.04 6.27 -3.49
CA LYS A 68 3.12 4.81 -3.52
C LYS A 68 4.25 4.38 -2.60
N VAL A 69 3.92 3.60 -1.57
CA VAL A 69 4.89 3.01 -0.65
C VAL A 69 4.93 1.50 -0.83
N SER A 70 6.12 0.95 -1.01
CA SER A 70 6.36 -0.45 -1.32
C SER A 70 7.12 -1.12 -0.19
N LYS A 71 6.72 -2.34 0.16
CA LYS A 71 7.41 -3.16 1.16
C LYS A 71 7.39 -4.63 0.79
N ASP A 72 8.56 -5.24 0.86
CA ASP A 72 8.69 -6.69 0.70
C ASP A 72 8.10 -7.40 1.92
N MET A 73 7.07 -8.21 1.70
CA MET A 73 6.46 -9.03 2.73
C MET A 73 5.80 -10.27 2.16
N VAL A 74 5.59 -11.28 3.01
CA VAL A 74 4.67 -12.37 2.68
C VAL A 74 3.25 -11.80 2.72
N PRO A 75 2.46 -11.87 1.63
CA PRO A 75 1.16 -11.22 1.48
C PRO A 75 0.08 -11.97 2.27
N THR A 76 0.16 -11.91 3.60
CA THR A 76 -0.87 -12.43 4.49
C THR A 76 -1.79 -11.30 4.94
N CYS A 77 -3.07 -11.61 5.17
CA CYS A 77 -4.03 -10.59 5.63
C CYS A 77 -3.54 -9.87 6.90
N ARG A 78 -2.88 -10.59 7.81
CA ARG A 78 -2.27 -10.00 9.02
C ARG A 78 -1.15 -9.02 8.70
N ASN A 79 -0.25 -9.35 7.76
CA ASN A 79 0.88 -8.50 7.41
C ASN A 79 0.42 -7.23 6.66
N ILE A 80 -0.50 -7.39 5.70
CA ILE A 80 -1.04 -6.28 4.91
C ILE A 80 -1.82 -5.34 5.83
N THR A 81 -2.82 -5.85 6.55
CA THR A 81 -3.66 -5.04 7.46
C THR A 81 -2.81 -4.39 8.58
N GLY A 82 -1.78 -5.08 9.07
CA GLY A 82 -0.88 -4.53 10.09
C GLY A 82 -0.01 -3.38 9.56
N THR A 83 0.30 -3.41 8.26
CA THR A 83 1.06 -2.36 7.59
C THR A 83 0.20 -1.14 7.30
N GLU A 84 -1.04 -1.33 6.83
CA GLU A 84 -1.98 -0.23 6.53
C GLU A 84 -2.47 0.55 7.74
N ARG A 85 -2.34 -0.01 8.95
CA ARG A 85 -2.76 0.64 10.21
C ARG A 85 -1.68 1.49 10.87
N ARG A 86 -0.47 1.47 10.34
CA ARG A 86 0.64 2.30 10.83
C ARG A 86 0.57 3.65 10.15
#